data_AF-A0A8B8FC16-F1
#
_entry.id   AF-A0A8B8FC16-F1
#
_cell.length_a   1.000
_cell.length_b   1.000
_cell.length_c   1.000
_cell.angle_alpha   90.00
_cell.angle_beta   90.00
_cell.angle_gamma   90.00
#
_symmetry.space_group_name_H-M   'P 1'
#
loop_
_entity.id
_entity.type
_entity.pdbx_description
1 polymer ?
#
loop_
_entity_poly.entity_id
_entity_poly.type
_entity_poly.pdbx_seq_one_letter_code
_entity_poly.pdbx_strand_id
1 'polypeptide(L)'
;MAITNTVATISGVLNPVVTSYIRKNKDKEEWTMIFSVTSGVFLFGALFYGLFSSGERQPWTSFETVESSTIIIRRSINDTLTT
;
A
#
# COMPACT_ATOMS: atom_id res chain seq x y z
N MET A 1 2.35 1.53 5.96
CA MET A 1 3.61 0.86 5.58
C MET A 1 3.83 -0.49 6.26
N ALA A 2 3.49 -0.68 7.55
CA ALA A 2 3.64 -2.01 8.18
C ALA A 2 2.52 -3.00 7.78
N ILE A 3 1.25 -2.60 7.92
CA ILE A 3 0.09 -3.46 7.62
C ILE A 3 0.10 -3.91 6.14
N THR A 4 0.35 -2.98 5.22
CA THR A 4 0.45 -3.26 3.78
C THR A 4 1.58 -4.24 3.46
N ASN A 5 2.70 -4.17 4.18
CA ASN A 5 3.82 -5.09 4.00
C ASN A 5 3.47 -6.51 4.49
N THR A 6 2.83 -6.63 5.66
CA THR A 6 2.39 -7.94 6.19
C THR A 6 1.38 -8.62 5.27
N VAL A 7 0.40 -7.86 4.75
CA VAL A 7 -0.59 -8.39 3.80
C VAL A 7 0.09 -8.88 2.52
N ALA A 8 1.07 -8.12 2.00
CA ALA A 8 1.84 -8.53 0.84
C ALA A 8 2.66 -9.81 1.09
N THR A 9 3.31 -9.94 2.25
CA THR A 9 4.09 -11.13 2.61
C THR A 9 3.19 -12.36 2.74
N ILE A 10 2.03 -12.25 3.40
CA ILE A 10 1.08 -13.37 3.52
C ILE A 10 0.62 -13.82 2.13
N SER A 11 0.24 -12.88 1.27
CA SER A 11 -0.14 -13.21 -0.12
C SER A 11 0.99 -13.87 -0.90
N GLY A 12 2.24 -13.44 -0.69
CA GLY A 12 3.41 -14.03 -1.31
C GLY A 12 3.67 -15.48 -0.88
N VAL A 13 3.42 -15.80 0.40
CA VAL A 13 3.56 -17.16 0.94
C VAL A 13 2.43 -18.08 0.46
N LEU A 14 1.22 -17.57 0.28
CA LEU A 14 0.07 -18.35 -0.19
C LEU A 14 0.20 -18.77 -1.66
N ASN A 15 0.86 -17.97 -2.49
CA ASN A 15 0.99 -18.23 -3.92
C ASN A 15 1.61 -19.61 -4.28
N PRO A 16 2.76 -20.03 -3.71
CA PRO A 16 3.31 -21.37 -3.94
C PRO A 16 2.42 -22.47 -3.35
N VAL A 17 1.77 -22.26 -2.21
CA VAL A 17 0.87 -23.26 -1.60
C VAL A 17 -0.30 -23.57 -2.54
N VAL A 18 -0.96 -22.54 -3.05
CA VAL A 18 -2.08 -22.70 -4.01
C VAL A 18 -1.58 -23.33 -5.32
N THR A 19 -0.44 -22.87 -5.84
CA THR A 19 0.16 -23.43 -7.06
C THR A 19 0.52 -24.90 -6.90
N SER A 20 1.01 -25.31 -5.73
CA SER A 20 1.32 -26.71 -5.40
C SER A 20 0.08 -27.60 -5.33
N TYR A 21 -1.08 -27.07 -4.92
CA TYR A 21 -2.33 -27.83 -4.94
C TYR A 21 -2.89 -28.00 -6.36
N ILE A 22 -2.71 -27.01 -7.22
CA ILE A 22 -3.22 -27.01 -8.60
C ILE A 22 -2.31 -27.84 -9.52
N ARG A 23 -0.98 -27.77 -9.34
CA ARG A 23 -0.04 -28.57 -10.13
C ARG A 23 0.19 -29.94 -9.49
N LYS A 24 -0.65 -30.91 -9.83
CA LYS A 24 -0.44 -32.31 -9.41
C LYS A 24 0.27 -33.13 -10.48
N ASN A 25 -0.06 -32.90 -11.74
CA ASN A 25 0.44 -33.70 -12.86
C ASN A 25 1.61 -33.04 -13.62
N LYS A 26 1.92 -31.77 -13.31
CA LYS A 26 2.99 -30.97 -13.95
C LYS A 26 2.76 -30.75 -15.45
N ASP A 27 1.50 -30.72 -15.85
CA ASP A 27 1.12 -30.52 -17.24
C ASP A 27 1.07 -29.04 -17.60
N LYS A 28 1.17 -28.76 -18.91
CA LYS A 28 1.13 -27.40 -19.46
C LYS A 28 -0.25 -26.74 -19.26
N GLU A 29 -1.32 -27.52 -19.26
CA GLU A 29 -2.69 -27.01 -19.06
C GLU A 29 -2.89 -26.43 -17.65
N GLU A 30 -2.30 -27.04 -16.62
CA GLU A 30 -2.36 -26.55 -15.22
C GLU A 30 -1.74 -25.15 -15.09
N TRP A 31 -0.67 -24.87 -15.83
CA TRP A 31 -0.05 -23.54 -15.87
C TRP A 31 -0.94 -22.50 -16.54
N THR A 32 -1.55 -22.83 -17.67
CA THR A 32 -2.48 -21.92 -18.36
C THR A 32 -3.65 -21.55 -17.47
N MET A 33 -4.17 -22.51 -16.68
CA MET A 33 -5.21 -22.24 -15.69
C MET A 33 -4.74 -21.25 -14.62
N ILE A 34 -3.54 -21.43 -14.05
CA ILE A 34 -2.98 -20.52 -13.05
C ILE A 34 -2.83 -19.09 -13.61
N PHE A 35 -2.28 -18.96 -14.82
CA PHE A 35 -2.11 -17.66 -15.45
C PHE A 35 -3.45 -16.99 -15.78
N SER A 36 -4.43 -17.77 -16.22
CA SER A 36 -5.79 -17.27 -16.48
C SER A 36 -6.44 -16.72 -15.21
N VAL A 37 -6.35 -17.44 -14.09
CA VAL A 37 -6.88 -16.98 -12.79
C VAL A 37 -6.13 -15.75 -12.28
N THR A 38 -4.80 -15.77 -12.36
CA THR A 38 -3.94 -14.65 -11.91
C THR A 38 -4.25 -13.36 -12.68
N SER A 39 -4.41 -13.47 -14.00
CA SER A 39 -4.85 -12.39 -14.88
C SER A 39 -6.18 -11.78 -14.41
N GLY A 40 -7.17 -12.62 -14.11
CA GLY A 40 -8.47 -12.17 -13.61
C GLY A 40 -8.37 -11.42 -12.28
N VAL A 41 -7.58 -11.93 -11.33
CA VAL A 41 -7.37 -11.27 -10.03
C VAL A 41 -6.68 -9.91 -10.19
N PHE A 42 -5.67 -9.82 -11.05
CA PHE A 42 -4.98 -8.55 -11.32
C PHE A 42 -5.88 -7.55 -12.03
N LEU A 43 -6.68 -7.99 -12.99
CA LEU A 43 -7.64 -7.12 -13.67
C LEU A 43 -8.70 -6.59 -12.69
N PHE A 44 -9.24 -7.46 -11.84
CA PHE A 44 -10.18 -7.06 -10.80
C PHE A 44 -9.56 -6.07 -9.81
N GLY A 45 -8.34 -6.35 -9.32
CA GLY A 45 -7.61 -5.45 -8.43
C GLY A 45 -7.33 -4.09 -9.07
N ALA A 46 -6.97 -4.06 -10.35
CA ALA A 46 -6.74 -2.84 -11.11
C ALA A 46 -8.02 -2.01 -11.27
N LEU A 47 -9.15 -2.65 -11.59
CA LEU A 47 -10.44 -1.99 -11.68
C LEU A 47 -10.90 -1.46 -10.32
N PHE A 48 -10.78 -2.25 -9.27
CA PHE A 48 -11.13 -1.84 -7.92
C PHE A 48 -10.28 -0.64 -7.46
N TYR A 49 -8.97 -0.71 -7.66
CA TYR A 49 -8.07 0.40 -7.36
C TYR A 49 -8.41 1.64 -8.21
N GLY A 50 -8.66 1.47 -9.50
CA GLY A 50 -9.00 2.58 -10.41
C GLY A 50 -10.31 3.28 -10.05
N LEU A 51 -11.30 2.55 -9.54
CA LEU A 51 -12.61 3.09 -9.18
C LEU A 51 -12.65 3.74 -7.80
N PHE A 52 -11.94 3.16 -6.81
CA PHE A 52 -12.07 3.54 -5.41
C PHE A 52 -10.87 4.30 -4.85
N SER A 53 -9.74 4.35 -5.55
CA SER A 53 -8.57 5.11 -5.09
C SER A 53 -8.83 6.61 -5.16
N SER A 54 -8.49 7.34 -4.09
CA SER A 54 -8.51 8.80 -4.05
C SER A 54 -7.08 9.32 -4.05
N GLY A 55 -6.76 10.18 -5.01
CA GLY A 55 -5.48 10.87 -5.11
C GLY A 55 -5.40 12.16 -4.27
N GLU A 56 -6.45 12.51 -3.53
CA GLU A 56 -6.49 13.74 -2.74
C GLU A 56 -5.59 13.62 -1.51
N ARG A 57 -4.99 14.76 -1.11
CA ARG A 57 -4.18 14.81 0.09
C ARG A 57 -5.05 14.51 1.30
N GLN A 58 -4.74 13.39 1.93
CA GLN A 58 -5.48 12.93 3.08
C GLN A 58 -5.23 13.85 4.28
N PRO A 59 -6.24 14.15 5.12
CA PRO A 59 -6.17 15.21 6.14
C PRO A 59 -5.08 14.96 7.19
N TRP A 60 -4.74 13.70 7.47
CA TRP A 60 -3.64 13.33 8.38
C TRP A 60 -2.23 13.65 7.83
N THR A 61 -2.11 14.07 6.57
CA THR A 61 -0.84 14.45 5.91
C THR A 61 -0.53 15.94 6.08
N SER A 62 -1.41 16.71 6.73
CA SER A 62 -1.22 18.14 6.98
C SER A 62 -0.22 18.35 8.12
N PHE A 63 1.07 18.38 7.79
CA PHE A 63 2.13 18.78 8.72
C PHE A 63 2.25 20.30 8.90
N GLU A 64 1.46 21.11 8.18
CA GLU A 64 1.50 22.59 8.27
C GLU A 64 1.24 23.12 9.70
N THR A 65 0.46 22.40 10.51
CA THR A 65 0.15 22.86 11.88
C THR A 65 1.34 22.77 12.83
N VAL A 66 2.23 21.79 12.65
CA VAL A 66 3.36 21.57 13.58
C VAL A 66 4.54 22.47 13.26
N GLU A 67 4.83 22.69 11.97
CA GLU A 67 5.94 23.55 11.57
C GLU A 67 5.64 25.03 11.84
N SER A 68 4.42 25.49 11.50
CA SER A 68 4.00 26.87 11.77
C SER A 68 3.98 27.17 13.28
N SER A 69 3.47 26.25 14.11
CA SER A 69 3.50 26.42 15.58
C SER A 69 4.92 26.45 16.15
N THR A 70 5.83 25.63 15.64
CA THR A 70 7.23 25.58 16.11
C THR A 70 8.00 26.85 15.71
N ILE A 71 7.77 27.37 14.50
CA ILE A 71 8.38 28.62 14.01
C ILE A 71 7.88 29.81 14.82
N ILE A 72 6.58 29.89 15.12
CA ILE A 72 5.98 30.96 15.92
C ILE A 72 6.53 30.95 17.36
N ILE A 73 6.64 29.77 17.99
CA ILE A 73 7.21 29.64 19.34
C ILE A 73 8.68 30.07 19.34
N ARG A 74 9.49 29.63 18.38
CA ARG A 74 10.91 30.03 18.30
C ARG A 74 11.06 31.53 18.12
N ARG A 75 10.22 32.15 17.28
CA ARG A 75 10.25 33.60 17.04
C ARG A 75 9.88 34.39 18.30
N SER A 76 8.81 33.98 18.98
CA SER A 76 8.37 34.58 20.24
C SER A 76 9.42 34.51 21.35
N ILE A 77 10.13 33.38 21.49
CA ILE A 77 11.22 33.24 22.46
C ILE A 77 12.37 34.17 22.11
N ASN A 78 12.76 34.25 20.83
CA ASN A 78 13.87 35.07 20.39
C ASN A 78 13.61 36.56 20.62
N ASP A 79 12.37 37.02 20.38
CA ASP A 79 11.95 38.40 20.63
C ASP A 79 11.98 38.77 22.13
N THR A 80 11.78 37.78 23.03
CA THR A 80 11.81 37.96 24.49
C THR A 80 13.24 38.02 25.04
N LEU A 81 14.20 37.36 24.38
CA LEU A 81 15.61 37.31 24.81
C LEU A 81 16.42 38.53 24.34
N THR A 82 15.90 39.32 23.39
CA THR A 82 16.56 40.51 22.83
C THR A 82 16.09 41.84 23.43
N THR A 83 15.20 41.81 24.44
CA THR A 83 14.76 42.97 25.22
C THR A 83 15.40 42.95 26.60
#